data_AF-A0A183U9K7-F1
#
_entry.id   AF-A0A183U9K7-F1
#
_cell.length_a   1.000
_cell.length_b   1.000
_cell.length_c   1.000
_cell.angle_alpha   90.00
_cell.angle_beta   90.00
_cell.angle_gamma   90.00
#
_symmetry.space_group_name_H-M   'P 1'
#
loop_
_entity.id
_entity.type
_entity.pdbx_description
1 polymer ?
#
loop_
_entity_poly.entity_id
_entity_poly.type
_entity_poly.pdbx_seq_one_letter_code
_entity_poly.pdbx_strand_id
1 'polypeptide(L)' 'MDPVEKSLRDAKMDKSQVHEIVLVGGSTRIPKVQKLLSDFFSGRELNKSINPDEVSL' A
#
# COMPACT_ATOMS: atom_id res chain seq x y z
N MET A 1 -4.69 10.82 -4.76
CA MET A 1 -3.81 9.67 -4.46
C MET A 1 -3.27 9.17 -5.80
N ASP A 2 -2.91 10.11 -6.69
CA ASP A 2 -2.75 9.89 -8.13
C ASP A 2 -1.91 8.69 -8.54
N PRO A 3 -0.72 8.43 -7.97
CA PRO A 3 0.07 7.27 -8.37
C PRO A 3 -0.61 5.95 -8.00
N VAL A 4 -1.29 5.86 -6.86
CA VAL A 4 -1.99 4.63 -6.43
C VAL A 4 -3.23 4.39 -7.32
N GLU A 5 -4.00 5.44 -7.58
CA GLU A 5 -5.18 5.37 -8.47
C GLU A 5 -4.79 5.02 -9.91
N LYS A 6 -3.67 5.57 -10.39
CA LYS A 6 -3.14 5.23 -11.71
C LYS A 6 -2.71 3.77 -11.77
N SER A 7 -1.97 3.26 -10.79
CA SER A 7 -1.58 1.84 -10.74
C SER A 7 -2.79 0.90 -10.75
N LEU A 8 -3.86 1.23 -10.03
CA LEU A 8 -5.11 0.47 -10.05
C LEU A 8 -5.80 0.50 -11.43
N ARG A 9 -5.84 1.68 -12.07
CA ARG A 9 -6.37 1.83 -13.44
C ARG A 9 -5.57 1.04 -14.47
N ASP A 10 -4.25 1.12 -14.41
CA ASP A 10 -3.35 0.39 -15.31
C ASP A 10 -3.48 -1.12 -15.11
N ALA A 11 -3.70 -1.57 -13.87
CA ALA A 11 -4.00 -2.97 -13.54
C ALA A 11 -5.46 -3.38 -13.87
N LYS A 12 -6.34 -2.43 -14.24
CA LYS A 12 -7.79 -2.64 -14.40
C LYS A 12 -8.44 -3.31 -13.18
N MET A 13 -7.97 -2.95 -11.99
CA MET A 13 -8.46 -3.49 -10.72
C MET A 13 -9.22 -2.43 -9.94
N ASP A 14 -10.33 -2.83 -9.33
CA ASP A 14 -10.99 -2.01 -8.32
C ASP A 14 -10.25 -2.11 -6.97
N LYS A 15 -10.30 -1.04 -6.19
CA LYS A 15 -9.74 -0.98 -4.83
C LYS A 15 -10.24 -2.11 -3.91
N SER A 16 -11.46 -2.61 -4.12
CA SER A 16 -12.04 -3.73 -3.36
C SER A 16 -11.35 -5.07 -3.64
N GLN A 17 -10.72 -5.21 -4.81
CA GLN A 17 -10.02 -6.43 -5.23
C GLN A 17 -8.60 -6.53 -4.66
N VAL A 18 -8.10 -5.47 -4.00
CA VAL A 18 -6.83 -5.51 -3.28
C VAL A 18 -7.04 -6.31 -2.00
N HIS A 19 -6.36 -7.44 -1.86
CA HIS A 19 -6.50 -8.33 -0.70
C HIS A 19 -5.61 -7.86 0.45
N GLU A 20 -4.34 -7.64 0.16
CA GLU A 20 -3.34 -7.18 1.11
C GLU A 20 -2.63 -5.92 0.61
N ILE A 21 -2.26 -5.05 1.55
CA ILE A 21 -1.51 -3.83 1.27
C ILE A 21 -0.21 -3.92 2.02
N VAL A 22 0.88 -3.97 1.27
CA VAL A 22 2.22 -4.21 1.81
C VAL A 22 3.03 -2.92 1.72
N LEU A 23 3.62 -2.50 2.83
CA LEU A 23 4.43 -1.29 2.91
C LEU A 23 5.94 -1.60 2.85
N VAL A 24 6.62 -1.12 1.82
CA VAL A 24 8.07 -1.33 1.62
C VAL A 24 8.83 -0.01 1.64
N GLY A 25 9.96 0.03 2.34
CA GLY A 25 10.87 1.18 2.42
C GLY A 25 10.68 2.06 3.66
N GLY A 26 11.74 2.75 4.08
CA GLY A 26 11.79 3.50 5.35
C GLY A 26 10.74 4.61 5.47
N SER A 27 10.41 5.29 4.37
CA SER A 27 9.44 6.39 4.33
C SER A 27 7.99 5.95 4.64
N THR A 28 7.69 4.66 4.50
CA THR A 28 6.36 4.10 4.80
C THR A 28 6.11 3.93 6.30
N ARG A 29 7.15 4.12 7.14
CA ARG A 29 7.04 4.15 8.61
C ARG A 29 6.39 5.43 9.12
N ILE A 30 6.20 6.44 8.27
CA ILE A 30 5.56 7.70 8.64
C ILE A 30 4.07 7.46 8.94
N PRO A 31 3.57 7.76 10.15
CA PRO A 31 2.18 7.47 10.55
C PRO A 31 1.13 8.12 9.64
N LYS A 32 1.42 9.33 9.14
CA LYS A 32 0.52 10.06 8.24
C LYS A 32 0.33 9.34 6.90
N VAL A 33 1.39 8.73 6.36
CA VAL A 33 1.34 7.97 5.10
C VAL A 33 0.50 6.70 5.29
N GLN A 34 0.70 6.00 6.41
CA GLN A 34 -0.09 4.83 6.76
C GLN A 34 -1.57 5.17 6.89
N LYS A 35 -1.90 6.26 7.59
CA LYS A 35 -3.29 6.69 7.72
C LYS A 35 -3.92 7.01 6.37
N LEU A 36 -3.23 7.78 5.52
CA LEU A 36 -3.73 8.13 4.19
C LEU A 36 -3.97 6.89 3.32
N LEU A 37 -3.06 5.91 3.33
CA LEU A 37 -3.22 4.66 2.58
C LEU A 37 -4.35 3.80 3.12
N SER A 38 -4.46 3.68 4.44
CA SER A 38 -5.57 2.94 5.07
C SER A 38 -6.92 3.60 4.72
N ASP A 39 -7.04 4.91 4.87
CA ASP A 39 -8.25 5.68 4.52
C ASP A 39 -8.61 5.49 3.03
N PHE A 40 -7.62 5.51 2.14
CA PHE A 40 -7.82 5.29 0.71
C PHE A 40 -8.34 3.89 0.37
N PHE A 41 -7.83 2.87 1.06
CA PHE A 41 -8.31 1.49 0.93
C PHE A 41 -9.46 1.17 1.92
N SER A 42 -10.28 2.17 2.27
CA SER A 42 -11.49 2.00 3.10
C SER A 42 -11.23 1.45 4.50
N GLY A 43 -10.14 1.89 5.12
CA GLY A 43 -9.76 1.53 6.49
C GLY A 43 -9.12 0.14 6.60
N ARG A 44 -8.68 -0.46 5.48
CA ARG A 44 -7.98 -1.75 5.53
C ARG A 44 -6.69 -1.67 6.33
N GLU A 45 -6.38 -2.77 7.01
CA GLU A 45 -5.14 -2.92 7.75
C GLU A 45 -3.96 -2.99 6.78
N LEU A 46 -2.90 -2.24 7.10
CA LEU A 46 -1.68 -2.21 6.30
C LEU A 46 -0.69 -3.21 6.86
N ASN A 47 -0.27 -4.15 6.02
CA ASN A 47 0.70 -5.15 6.38
C ASN A 47 2.11 -4.52 6.35
N LYS A 48 2.74 -4.50 7.53
CA LYS A 48 4.06 -3.88 7.78
C LYS A 48 5.19 -4.92 7.78
N SER A 49 4.87 -6.21 7.62
CA SER A 49 5.81 -7.31 7.77
C SER A 49 6.54 -7.63 6.47
N ILE A 50 7.24 -6.64 5.92
CA ILE A 50 8.29 -6.91 4.95
C ILE A 50 9.60 -6.62 5.65
N ASN A 51 10.34 -7.69 5.94
CA ASN A 51 11.72 -7.58 6.32
C ASN A 51 12.48 -7.03 5.11
N PRO A 52 13.04 -5.81 5.16
CA PRO A 52 13.72 -5.22 4.01
C PRO A 52 14.93 -6.03 3.52
N ASP A 53 15.40 -7.00 4.32
CA ASP A 53 16.45 -7.96 3.96
C ASP A 53 16.01 -9.04 2.95
N GLU A 54 14.70 -9.29 2.77
CA GLU A 54 14.21 -10.35 1.86
C GLU A 54 13.74 -9.86 0.47
N VAL A 55 13.70 -8.53 0.22
CA VAL A 55 13.23 -7.96 -1.08
C VAL A 55 14.39 -7.59 -2.00
N SER A 56 15.39 -8.45 -2.05
CA SER A 56 16.48 -8.36 -3.02
C SER A 56 16.70 -9.71 -3.66
N LEU A 57 15.93 -9.99 -4.71
CA LEU A 57 16.26 -10.86 -5.85
C LEU A 57 15.24 -10.65 -6.97
#